data_AF-A0A965TX38-F1
#
_entry.id   AF-A0A965TX38-F1
#
_cell.length_a   1.000
_cell.length_b   1.000
_cell.length_c   1.000
_cell.angle_alpha   90.00
_cell.angle_beta   90.00
_cell.angle_gamma   90.00
#
_symmetry.space_group_name_H-M   'P 1'
#
loop_
_entity.id
_entity.type
_entity.pdbx_description
1 polymer ?
#
loop_
_entity_poly.entity_id
_entity_poly.type
_entity_poly.pdbx_seq_one_letter_code
_entity_poly.pdbx_strand_id
1 'polypeptide(L)'
;MSNRNSIAKTLLALLLLISISISSLGASRTISSQTIHIYGYVPERTTLELLEDGNFNFSSNNPSATIDVQQFSNSTTLSVTAI
;
A
#
# COMPACT_ATOMS: atom_id res chain seq x y z
N MET A 1 24.37 -63.85 12.97
CA MET A 1 24.82 -62.44 12.87
C MET A 1 24.22 -61.65 11.69
N SER A 2 23.41 -62.24 10.81
CA SER A 2 22.82 -61.54 9.63
C SER A 2 21.75 -60.48 9.99
N ASN A 3 20.87 -60.76 10.97
CA ASN A 3 19.73 -59.88 11.28
C ASN A 3 20.12 -58.51 11.87
N ARG A 4 21.25 -58.41 12.59
CA ARG A 4 21.72 -57.13 13.16
C ARG A 4 22.12 -56.13 12.07
N ASN A 5 22.70 -56.63 10.97
CA ASN A 5 23.05 -55.81 9.81
C ASN A 5 21.83 -55.37 9.01
N SER A 6 20.77 -56.20 8.98
CA SER A 6 19.50 -55.84 8.34
C SER A 6 18.77 -54.73 9.11
N ILE A 7 18.67 -54.86 10.44
CA ILE A 7 18.04 -53.86 11.30
C ILE A 7 18.79 -52.51 11.23
N ALA A 8 20.12 -52.54 11.27
CA ALA A 8 20.93 -51.32 11.16
C ALA A 8 20.71 -50.59 9.84
N LYS A 9 20.61 -51.32 8.72
CA LYS A 9 20.32 -50.75 7.40
C LYS A 9 18.92 -50.12 7.34
N THR A 10 17.92 -50.78 7.92
CA THR A 10 16.56 -50.24 8.00
C THR A 10 16.49 -48.97 8.83
N LEU A 11 17.19 -48.92 9.97
CA LEU A 11 17.27 -47.73 10.81
C LEU A 11 17.99 -46.58 10.10
N LEU A 12 19.07 -46.87 9.38
CA LEU A 12 19.77 -45.89 8.55
C LEU A 12 18.88 -45.32 7.44
N ALA A 13 18.13 -46.18 6.75
CA ALA A 13 17.18 -45.76 5.71
C ALA A 13 16.06 -44.88 6.29
N LEU A 14 15.54 -45.22 7.47
CA LEU A 14 14.52 -44.44 8.16
C LEU A 14 15.06 -43.07 8.58
N LEU A 15 16.27 -43.02 9.12
CA LEU A 15 16.93 -41.75 9.49
C LEU A 15 17.15 -40.85 8.28
N LEU A 16 17.55 -41.44 7.14
CA LEU A 16 17.72 -40.71 5.89
C LEU A 16 16.40 -40.12 5.40
N LEU A 17 15.32 -40.92 5.40
CA LEU A 17 13.99 -40.46 5.02
C LEU A 17 13.52 -39.27 5.87
N ILE A 18 13.67 -39.38 7.19
CA ILE A 18 13.32 -38.30 8.12
C ILE A 18 14.15 -37.03 7.84
N SER A 19 15.45 -37.17 7.59
CA SER A 19 16.33 -36.03 7.32
C SER A 19 15.96 -35.28 6.03
N ILE A 20 15.53 -36.00 4.99
CA ILE A 20 15.08 -35.41 3.72
C ILE A 20 13.76 -34.66 3.92
N SER A 21 12.82 -35.24 4.68
CA SER A 21 11.52 -34.61 4.96
C SER A 21 11.63 -33.32 5.79
N ILE A 22 12.57 -33.26 6.74
CA ILE A 22 12.79 -32.04 7.54
C ILE A 22 13.46 -30.95 6.70
N SER A 23 14.35 -31.34 5.77
CA SER A 23 15.05 -30.40 4.89
C SER A 23 14.11 -29.67 3.93
N SER A 24 13.06 -30.33 3.43
CA SER A 24 12.06 -29.69 2.55
C SER A 24 11.18 -28.68 3.30
N LEU A 25 10.85 -28.94 4.57
CA LEU A 25 10.09 -28.01 5.42
C LEU A 25 10.88 -26.74 5.73
N GLY A 26 12.20 -26.86 5.98
CA GLY A 26 13.09 -25.71 6.23
C GLY A 26 13.36 -24.84 4.99
N ALA A 27 13.15 -25.39 3.79
CA ALA A 27 13.31 -24.69 2.51
C ALA A 27 12.06 -23.89 2.08
N SER A 28 10.94 -24.02 2.81
CA SER A 28 9.76 -23.16 2.64
C SER A 28 10.02 -21.78 3.24
N ARG A 29 10.95 -21.04 2.62
CA ARG A 29 11.18 -19.62 2.90
C ARG A 29 10.67 -18.86 1.70
N THR A 30 9.95 -17.77 1.95
CA THR A 30 9.41 -16.86 0.92
C THR A 30 10.48 -16.57 -0.14
N ILE A 31 10.29 -17.13 -1.34
CA ILE A 31 11.32 -17.17 -2.39
C ILE A 31 11.45 -15.80 -3.09
N SER A 32 10.45 -14.93 -2.92
CA SER A 32 10.43 -13.59 -3.52
C SER A 32 9.43 -12.71 -2.80
N SER A 33 9.87 -11.53 -2.37
CA SER A 33 8.98 -10.42 -2.01
C SER A 33 9.12 -9.39 -3.11
N GLN A 34 8.12 -9.30 -3.98
CA GLN A 34 8.08 -8.28 -5.02
C GLN A 34 7.24 -7.11 -4.54
N THR A 35 7.84 -5.93 -4.52
CA THR A 35 7.12 -4.68 -4.31
C THR A 35 6.37 -4.32 -5.59
N ILE A 36 5.05 -4.29 -5.52
CA ILE A 36 4.22 -3.80 -6.61
C ILE A 36 4.11 -2.28 -6.46
N HIS A 37 4.63 -1.54 -7.44
CA HIS A 37 4.44 -0.10 -7.53
C HIS A 37 3.16 0.20 -8.29
N ILE A 38 2.20 0.84 -7.64
CA ILE A 38 0.97 1.33 -8.27
C ILE A 38 1.13 2.83 -8.46
N TYR A 39 1.07 3.27 -9.72
CA TYR A 39 1.06 4.69 -10.07
C TYR A 39 -0.37 5.11 -10.36
N GLY A 40 -0.82 6.19 -9.71
CA GLY A 40 -2.13 6.78 -9.91
C GLY A 40 -2.00 8.28 -10.15
N TYR A 41 -2.86 8.82 -11.01
CA TYR A 41 -3.00 10.26 -11.20
C TYR A 41 -4.21 10.75 -10.41
N VAL A 42 -4.01 11.75 -9.55
CA VAL A 42 -5.09 12.46 -8.87
C VAL A 42 -5.26 13.80 -9.57
N PRO A 43 -6.39 14.05 -10.25
CA PRO A 43 -6.63 15.34 -10.89
C PRO A 43 -6.76 16.45 -9.86
N GLU A 44 -6.35 17.65 -10.24
CA GLU A 44 -6.60 18.84 -9.43
C GLU A 44 -8.10 19.09 -9.29
N ARG A 45 -8.51 19.40 -8.07
CA ARG A 45 -9.89 19.66 -7.69
C ARG A 45 -9.90 20.79 -6.68
N THR A 46 -10.69 21.81 -7.02
CA THR A 46 -11.04 22.90 -6.12
C THR A 46 -12.56 22.93 -5.98
N THR A 47 -13.04 23.07 -4.75
CA THR A 47 -14.47 23.14 -4.43
C THR A 47 -14.71 24.35 -3.54
N LEU A 48 -15.72 25.10 -3.91
CA LEU A 48 -16.20 26.27 -3.19
C LEU A 48 -17.71 26.09 -2.99
N GLU A 49 -18.15 26.17 -1.74
CA GLU A 49 -19.55 26.01 -1.36
C GLU A 49 -19.98 27.19 -0.50
N LEU A 50 -21.15 27.75 -0.80
CA LEU A 50 -21.80 28.75 0.04
C LEU A 50 -22.71 28.03 1.04
N LEU A 51 -22.43 28.21 2.32
CA LEU A 51 -23.20 27.64 3.42
C LEU A 51 -24.44 28.50 3.72
N GLU A 52 -25.41 27.92 4.42
CA GLU A 52 -26.66 28.59 4.79
C GLU A 52 -26.46 29.80 5.73
N ASP A 53 -25.37 29.80 6.50
CA ASP A 53 -24.97 30.92 7.37
C ASP A 53 -24.28 32.07 6.61
N GLY A 54 -24.11 31.92 5.29
CA GLY A 54 -23.45 32.89 4.42
C GLY A 54 -21.93 32.77 4.38
N ASN A 55 -21.33 31.80 5.09
CA ASN A 55 -19.90 31.53 5.01
C ASN A 55 -19.54 30.71 3.77
N PHE A 56 -18.29 30.85 3.30
CA PHE A 56 -17.75 30.03 2.23
C PHE A 56 -16.92 28.88 2.81
N ASN A 57 -17.23 27.66 2.38
CA ASN A 57 -16.39 26.50 2.59
C ASN A 57 -15.49 26.28 1.37
N PHE A 58 -14.18 26.26 1.58
CA PHE A 58 -13.18 26.09 0.53
C PHE A 58 -12.35 24.85 0.77
N SER A 59 -12.21 24.03 -0.27
CA SER A 59 -11.33 22.87 -0.26
C SER A 59 -10.61 22.75 -1.59
N SER A 60 -9.31 22.51 -1.55
CA SER A 60 -8.51 22.19 -2.73
C SER A 60 -7.46 21.15 -2.40
N ASN A 61 -7.16 20.28 -3.36
CA ASN A 61 -6.00 19.40 -3.30
C ASN A 61 -4.75 20.03 -3.94
N ASN A 62 -4.85 21.24 -4.51
CA ASN A 62 -3.72 22.02 -4.97
C ASN A 62 -3.25 22.94 -3.81
N PRO A 63 -2.00 22.81 -3.33
CA PRO A 63 -1.48 23.60 -2.20
C PRO A 63 -1.29 25.09 -2.52
N SER A 64 -1.26 25.45 -3.80
CA SER A 64 -1.18 26.84 -4.28
C SER A 64 -2.56 27.46 -4.49
N ALA A 65 -3.64 26.73 -4.22
CA ALA A 65 -4.98 27.24 -4.41
C ALA A 65 -5.29 28.37 -3.42
N THR A 66 -5.79 29.48 -3.93
CA THR A 66 -6.09 30.70 -3.17
C THR A 66 -7.50 31.20 -3.47
N ILE A 67 -8.11 31.78 -2.45
CA ILE A 67 -9.36 32.54 -2.56
C ILE A 67 -9.07 33.99 -2.22
N ASP A 68 -9.59 34.89 -3.05
CA ASP A 68 -9.60 36.32 -2.78
C ASP A 68 -11.01 36.89 -2.94
N VAL A 69 -11.37 37.83 -2.08
CA VAL A 69 -12.64 38.55 -2.10
C VAL A 69 -12.34 40.02 -2.37
N GLN A 70 -12.68 40.47 -3.58
CA GLN A 70 -12.46 41.84 -3.99
C GLN A 70 -13.79 42.60 -3.97
N GLN A 71 -13.87 43.61 -3.11
CA GLN A 71 -15.00 44.52 -3.05
C GLN A 71 -14.74 45.71 -3.98
N PHE A 72 -15.62 45.89 -4.95
CA PHE A 72 -15.74 47.10 -5.76
C PHE A 72 -16.95 47.92 -5.29
N SER A 73 -17.03 49.18 -5.73
CA SER A 73 -18.06 50.13 -5.30
C SER A 73 -19.49 49.67 -5.56
N ASN A 74 -19.72 48.81 -6.54
CA ASN A 74 -21.03 48.27 -6.91
C ASN A 74 -21.05 46.74 -7.12
N SER A 75 -19.97 46.03 -6.82
CA SER A 75 -19.90 44.58 -6.95
C SER A 75 -18.93 43.94 -5.97
N THR A 76 -19.19 42.69 -5.59
CA THR A 76 -18.25 41.85 -4.87
C THR A 76 -17.83 40.73 -5.81
N THR A 77 -16.54 40.59 -6.04
CA THR A 77 -15.99 39.54 -6.90
C THR A 77 -15.25 38.53 -6.04
N LEU A 78 -15.60 37.27 -6.20
CA LEU A 78 -14.90 36.15 -5.59
C LEU A 78 -13.98 35.55 -6.66
N SER A 79 -12.68 35.59 -6.40
CA SER A 79 -11.67 35.01 -7.28
C SER A 79 -11.13 33.72 -6.67
N VAL A 80 -11.13 32.64 -7.45
CA VAL A 80 -10.56 31.35 -7.06
C VAL A 80 -9.46 31.02 -8.06
N THR A 81 -8.23 30.91 -7.57
CA THR A 81 -7.05 30.64 -8.39
C THR A 81 -6.37 29.37 -7.91
N ALA A 82 -6.08 28.43 -8.82
CA ALA A 82 -5.24 27.26 -8.58
C ALA A 82 -4.28 27.14 -9.76
N ILE A 83 -2.98 27.03 -9.48
CA ILE A 83 -1.87 27.02 -10.46
C ILE A 83 -1.01 25.79 -10.21
#